data_AF-M3G4D8-F1
#
_entry.id   AF-M3G4D8-F1
#
_cell.length_a   1.000
_cell.length_b   1.000
_cell.length_c   1.000
_cell.angle_alpha   90.00
_cell.angle_beta   90.00
_cell.angle_gamma   90.00
#
_symmetry.space_group_name_H-M   'P 1'
#
loop_
_entity.id
_entity.type
_entity.pdbx_description
1 polymer ?
#
loop_
_entity_poly.entity_id
_entity_poly.type
_entity_poly.pdbx_seq_one_letter_code
_entity_poly.pdbx_strand_id
1 'polypeptide(L)'
;MKKGLIKIMSETESIWSNILLNYYSFGSLLSFVTAILIAGVFLFIDKKVSSTKHLAFGALLLGIFQFGYVFAAVLYHPFAAYHRWITVGLILPAILHIGQFVARYPENDFPKFNRITMIVLWIVAVFSVGYFCYSTWDASVKYHFTAHHWDFNAENVSRTIAIIIFSYVFINFLAIPIWRIIYLKGKTRWIIFAFLMSFLVGGTVPVVANLLSRDGYIERSIYLTSIVLLFMAAFFIILILYLNFSVEKTSFMLKIVGITFVTVLTIMQVLVYISNQDKESEYDILSQIYMEKVLEGGTVKGGIAYILKWNREDNSFDQEKFDSKLHPNLEQIEIDFKNTLLYDEIFNLSEKDFRESLTKLMEESHRNFGGYKYSIINFLKEHPDLKDKTLKLELNKELSRLGLHVFVTSNKLDNIFEEDFCTKGKSYLENAQEVRMFRVALESRWNDCKWDGKEIALSKLKEEVLNYFRPFVPSFTRYYRKKDVGNHSLHYIGFIKYNHKKNNVSEVGFSYRTYREFMHPTALKQILVLGVVIVVIIFYFHFFSRKSCRSVE
;
A
#
# COMPACT_ATOMS: atom_id res chain seq x y z
N MET A 1 12.06 -29.37 -19.20
CA MET A 1 12.19 -29.73 -17.77
C MET A 1 13.64 -30.13 -17.49
N LYS A 2 14.29 -29.56 -16.46
CA LYS A 2 15.70 -29.78 -16.01
C LYS A 2 16.82 -29.40 -17.00
N LYS A 3 17.24 -28.13 -17.01
CA LYS A 3 18.64 -27.64 -17.17
C LYS A 3 18.77 -26.10 -17.21
N GLY A 4 17.66 -25.36 -17.39
CA GLY A 4 17.65 -23.89 -17.30
C GLY A 4 17.46 -23.33 -15.87
N LEU A 5 16.99 -24.14 -14.92
CA LEU A 5 16.70 -23.70 -13.54
C LEU A 5 17.90 -23.82 -12.57
N ILE A 6 19.02 -24.40 -13.02
CA ILE A 6 20.19 -24.72 -12.17
C ILE A 6 21.42 -23.88 -12.54
N LYS A 7 21.40 -23.17 -13.68
CA LYS A 7 22.56 -22.41 -14.19
C LYS A 7 22.53 -20.91 -13.84
N ILE A 8 21.62 -20.48 -12.97
CA ILE A 8 21.52 -19.11 -12.42
C ILE A 8 21.48 -19.18 -10.88
N MET A 9 22.29 -20.08 -10.31
CA MET A 9 22.64 -20.13 -8.88
C MET A 9 24.12 -19.74 -8.65
N SER A 10 24.81 -19.20 -9.66
CA SER A 10 26.24 -18.88 -9.54
C SER A 10 26.57 -17.42 -9.22
N GLU A 11 25.57 -16.56 -9.02
CA GLU A 11 25.72 -15.27 -8.32
C GLU A 11 24.48 -15.03 -7.43
N THR A 12 24.07 -16.05 -6.68
CA THR A 12 23.03 -15.90 -5.65
C THR A 12 23.65 -15.25 -4.43
N GLU A 13 23.44 -13.94 -4.27
CA GLU A 13 23.20 -13.44 -2.92
C GLU A 13 22.18 -14.37 -2.25
N SER A 14 22.53 -14.90 -1.08
CA SER A 14 21.67 -15.80 -0.33
C SER A 14 20.29 -15.18 -0.11
N ILE A 15 19.20 -15.95 -0.18
CA ILE A 15 17.85 -15.46 0.19
C ILE A 15 17.89 -14.79 1.58
N TRP A 16 18.76 -15.31 2.46
CA TRP A 16 18.99 -14.79 3.81
C TRP A 16 19.60 -13.38 3.84
N SER A 17 20.39 -12.96 2.85
CA SER A 17 20.93 -11.58 2.76
C SER A 17 19.90 -10.56 2.26
N ASN A 18 18.70 -11.02 1.89
CA ASN A 18 17.58 -10.18 1.45
C ASN A 18 16.50 -10.02 2.53
N ILE A 19 16.77 -10.46 3.76
CA ILE A 19 15.92 -10.20 4.91
C ILE A 19 16.15 -8.76 5.36
N LEU A 20 15.18 -7.89 5.07
CA LEU A 20 15.26 -6.46 5.37
C LEU A 20 13.94 -6.02 5.98
N LEU A 21 13.90 -5.98 7.31
CA LEU A 21 12.71 -5.61 8.08
C LEU A 21 12.35 -4.13 7.89
N ASN A 22 11.05 -3.83 7.95
CA ASN A 22 10.50 -2.49 7.91
C ASN A 22 9.22 -2.41 8.77
N TYR A 23 8.56 -1.24 8.76
CA TYR A 23 7.29 -1.01 9.43
C TYR A 23 6.22 -2.07 9.11
N TYR A 24 6.07 -2.42 7.83
CA TYR A 24 5.09 -3.41 7.38
C TYR A 24 5.43 -4.83 7.83
N SER A 25 6.72 -5.17 8.02
CA SER A 25 7.13 -6.45 8.61
C SER A 25 6.60 -6.57 10.03
N PHE A 26 6.73 -5.50 10.83
CA PHE A 26 6.18 -5.46 12.18
C PHE A 26 4.65 -5.51 12.18
N GLY A 27 3.98 -4.62 11.43
CA GLY A 27 2.52 -4.52 11.44
C GLY A 27 1.82 -5.80 10.97
N SER A 28 2.37 -6.45 9.94
CA SER A 28 1.88 -7.75 9.47
C SER A 28 2.13 -8.85 10.49
N LEU A 29 3.29 -8.86 11.15
CA LEU A 29 3.63 -9.86 12.18
C LEU A 29 2.73 -9.71 13.40
N LEU A 30 2.47 -8.47 13.81
CA LEU A 30 1.54 -8.16 14.89
C LEU A 30 0.14 -8.70 14.56
N SER A 31 -0.36 -8.42 13.35
CA SER A 31 -1.67 -8.90 12.90
C SER A 31 -1.76 -10.43 12.86
N PHE A 32 -0.70 -11.08 12.37
CA PHE A 32 -0.57 -12.54 12.37
C PHE A 32 -0.65 -13.10 13.80
N VAL A 33 0.20 -12.61 14.70
CA VAL A 33 0.27 -13.07 16.09
C VAL A 33 -1.07 -12.87 16.79
N THR A 34 -1.70 -11.70 16.65
CA THR A 34 -3.02 -11.42 17.23
C THR A 34 -4.06 -12.43 16.75
N ALA A 35 -4.14 -12.67 15.45
CA ALA A 35 -5.11 -13.59 14.87
C ALA A 35 -4.89 -15.02 15.35
N ILE A 36 -3.65 -15.50 15.38
CA ILE A 36 -3.29 -16.84 15.89
C ILE A 36 -3.62 -16.99 17.37
N LEU A 37 -3.35 -15.96 18.18
CA LEU A 37 -3.64 -16.03 19.61
C LEU A 37 -5.14 -15.98 19.90
N ILE A 38 -5.91 -15.20 19.16
CA ILE A 38 -7.37 -15.21 19.24
C ILE A 38 -7.94 -16.55 18.78
N ALA A 39 -7.41 -17.10 17.69
CA ALA A 39 -7.75 -18.46 17.27
C ALA A 39 -7.44 -19.46 18.40
N GLY A 40 -6.28 -19.33 19.05
CA GLY A 40 -5.89 -20.09 20.24
C GLY A 40 -6.92 -19.98 21.35
N VAL A 41 -7.30 -18.77 21.76
CA VAL A 41 -8.32 -18.53 22.80
C VAL A 41 -9.60 -19.31 22.48
N PHE A 42 -10.13 -19.20 21.26
CA PHE A 42 -11.33 -19.94 20.88
C PHE A 42 -11.09 -21.45 20.73
N LEU A 43 -9.90 -21.88 20.28
CA LEU A 43 -9.48 -23.28 20.17
C LEU A 43 -9.19 -23.96 21.51
N PHE A 44 -9.04 -23.22 22.62
CA PHE A 44 -8.85 -23.79 23.96
C PHE A 44 -10.10 -23.78 24.87
N ILE A 45 -11.23 -23.19 24.46
CA ILE A 45 -12.50 -23.33 25.20
C ILE A 45 -12.99 -24.79 25.27
N ASP A 46 -13.31 -25.32 26.44
CA ASP A 46 -13.83 -26.68 26.56
C ASP A 46 -15.27 -26.81 26.05
N LYS A 47 -15.60 -27.97 25.46
CA LYS A 47 -16.95 -28.32 24.96
C LYS A 47 -17.58 -27.27 24.02
N LYS A 48 -16.79 -26.79 23.06
CA LYS A 48 -17.21 -25.74 22.11
C LYS A 48 -18.44 -26.12 21.27
N VAL A 49 -19.37 -25.19 21.14
CA VAL A 49 -20.47 -25.27 20.17
C VAL A 49 -19.96 -25.10 18.73
N SER A 50 -20.77 -25.53 17.77
CA SER A 50 -20.38 -25.52 16.34
C SER A 50 -20.00 -24.12 15.84
N SER A 51 -20.71 -23.07 16.27
CA SER A 51 -20.42 -21.68 15.90
C SER A 51 -19.01 -21.26 16.35
N THR A 52 -18.63 -21.53 17.60
CA THR A 52 -17.30 -21.24 18.15
C THR A 52 -16.18 -21.93 17.37
N LYS A 53 -16.39 -23.18 16.93
CA LYS A 53 -15.41 -23.89 16.09
C LYS A 53 -15.18 -23.16 14.76
N HIS A 54 -16.23 -22.63 14.14
CA HIS A 54 -16.12 -21.83 12.92
C HIS A 54 -15.39 -20.50 13.18
N LEU A 55 -15.67 -19.81 14.28
CA LEU A 55 -14.95 -18.58 14.64
C LEU A 55 -13.45 -18.85 14.87
N ALA A 56 -13.12 -19.92 15.60
CA ALA A 56 -11.76 -20.33 15.88
C ALA A 56 -10.99 -20.67 14.59
N PHE A 57 -11.59 -21.47 13.71
CA PHE A 57 -10.97 -21.84 12.44
C PHE A 57 -10.87 -20.66 11.46
N GLY A 58 -11.88 -19.78 11.43
CA GLY A 58 -11.84 -18.53 10.66
C GLY A 58 -10.71 -17.61 11.11
N ALA A 59 -10.54 -17.42 12.42
CA ALA A 59 -9.42 -16.65 12.98
C ALA A 59 -8.06 -17.29 12.67
N LEU A 60 -7.95 -18.64 12.71
CA LEU A 60 -6.73 -19.35 12.35
C LEU A 60 -6.34 -19.13 10.90
N LEU A 61 -7.30 -19.31 9.98
CA LEU A 61 -7.11 -19.08 8.54
C LEU A 61 -6.74 -17.61 8.27
N LEU A 62 -7.37 -16.68 8.98
CA LEU A 62 -7.05 -15.25 8.88
C LEU A 62 -5.64 -14.94 9.41
N GLY A 63 -5.17 -15.66 10.43
CA GLY A 63 -3.77 -15.62 10.86
C GLY A 63 -2.84 -16.07 9.74
N ILE A 64 -3.03 -17.26 9.19
CA ILE A 64 -2.15 -17.76 8.11
C ILE A 64 -2.21 -16.85 6.87
N PHE A 65 -3.37 -16.25 6.57
CA PHE A 65 -3.49 -15.17 5.58
C PHE A 65 -2.54 -14.00 5.87
N GLN A 66 -2.53 -13.49 7.12
CA GLN A 66 -1.64 -12.40 7.53
C GLN A 66 -0.15 -12.79 7.49
N PHE A 67 0.18 -14.07 7.72
CA PHE A 67 1.53 -14.57 7.53
C PHE A 67 2.04 -14.39 6.09
N GLY A 68 1.15 -14.44 5.08
CA GLY A 68 1.50 -14.06 3.71
C GLY A 68 2.12 -12.66 3.66
N TYR A 69 1.48 -11.66 4.28
CA TYR A 69 2.03 -10.30 4.33
C TYR A 69 3.32 -10.18 5.14
N VAL A 70 3.49 -10.99 6.19
CA VAL A 70 4.79 -11.08 6.90
C VAL A 70 5.89 -11.53 5.93
N PHE A 71 5.66 -12.61 5.20
CA PHE A 71 6.61 -13.11 4.21
C PHE A 71 6.92 -12.04 3.14
N ALA A 72 5.91 -11.34 2.65
CA ALA A 72 6.06 -10.26 1.67
C ALA A 72 6.91 -9.09 2.17
N ALA A 73 6.70 -8.69 3.43
CA ALA A 73 7.33 -7.50 4.00
C ALA A 73 8.76 -7.76 4.50
N VAL A 74 9.07 -8.99 4.91
CA VAL A 74 10.40 -9.38 5.43
C VAL A 74 11.42 -9.53 4.29
N LEU A 75 10.98 -10.08 3.15
CA LEU A 75 11.88 -10.49 2.09
C LEU A 75 11.93 -9.46 0.94
N TYR A 76 13.06 -8.79 0.79
CA TYR A 76 13.32 -7.90 -0.35
C TYR A 76 13.86 -8.69 -1.55
N HIS A 77 13.01 -9.57 -2.10
CA HIS A 77 13.36 -10.42 -3.25
C HIS A 77 12.10 -10.73 -4.08
N PRO A 78 12.17 -10.83 -5.43
CA PRO A 78 11.04 -11.16 -6.31
C PRO A 78 10.19 -12.36 -5.88
N PHE A 79 10.83 -13.36 -5.27
CA PHE A 79 10.17 -14.55 -4.70
C PHE A 79 9.09 -14.20 -3.65
N ALA A 80 9.17 -13.03 -3.02
CA ALA A 80 8.17 -12.54 -2.07
C ALA A 80 6.79 -12.32 -2.73
N ALA A 81 6.69 -12.19 -4.07
CA ALA A 81 5.40 -12.08 -4.77
C ALA A 81 4.47 -13.30 -4.53
N TYR A 82 5.05 -14.48 -4.28
CA TYR A 82 4.30 -15.71 -3.99
C TYR A 82 3.54 -15.68 -2.66
N HIS A 83 3.74 -14.65 -1.82
CA HIS A 83 2.85 -14.40 -0.70
C HIS A 83 1.38 -14.34 -1.12
N ARG A 84 1.10 -13.91 -2.36
CA ARG A 84 -0.26 -13.79 -2.88
C ARG A 84 -1.00 -15.11 -2.94
N TRP A 85 -0.29 -16.22 -3.16
CA TRP A 85 -0.89 -17.55 -3.14
C TRP A 85 -1.41 -17.90 -1.74
N ILE A 86 -0.71 -17.48 -0.69
CA ILE A 86 -1.16 -17.61 0.70
C ILE A 86 -2.35 -16.67 0.94
N THR A 87 -2.24 -15.40 0.55
CA THR A 87 -3.29 -14.42 0.85
C THR A 87 -4.60 -14.72 0.10
N VAL A 88 -4.54 -15.02 -1.20
CA VAL A 88 -5.73 -15.37 -1.99
C VAL A 88 -6.26 -16.75 -1.59
N GLY A 89 -5.36 -17.69 -1.29
CA GLY A 89 -5.68 -19.04 -0.86
C GLY A 89 -6.57 -19.11 0.38
N LEU A 90 -6.41 -18.17 1.32
CA LEU A 90 -6.94 -18.30 2.67
C LEU A 90 -7.97 -17.23 3.04
N ILE A 91 -8.05 -16.11 2.32
CA ILE A 91 -9.00 -15.04 2.65
C ILE A 91 -10.47 -15.47 2.47
N LEU A 92 -10.80 -16.19 1.39
CA LEU A 92 -12.16 -16.65 1.12
C LEU A 92 -12.61 -17.69 2.18
N PRO A 93 -11.81 -18.73 2.49
CA PRO A 93 -12.08 -19.62 3.62
C PRO A 93 -12.20 -18.89 4.97
N ALA A 94 -11.35 -17.89 5.24
CA ALA A 94 -11.42 -17.15 6.50
C ALA A 94 -12.76 -16.40 6.66
N ILE A 95 -13.15 -15.62 5.64
CA ILE A 95 -14.43 -14.88 5.62
C ILE A 95 -15.61 -15.84 5.74
N LEU A 96 -15.57 -16.94 4.99
CA LEU A 96 -16.56 -18.01 5.06
C LEU A 96 -16.76 -18.48 6.51
N HIS A 97 -15.68 -18.92 7.16
CA HIS A 97 -15.79 -19.50 8.49
C HIS A 97 -16.23 -18.47 9.54
N ILE A 98 -15.83 -17.20 9.43
CA ILE A 98 -16.33 -16.13 10.29
C ILE A 98 -17.84 -15.88 10.05
N GLY A 99 -18.32 -15.86 8.80
CA GLY A 99 -19.76 -15.76 8.51
C GLY A 99 -20.57 -16.94 9.03
N GLN A 100 -20.00 -18.14 8.91
CA GLN A 100 -20.57 -19.39 9.41
C GLN A 100 -20.66 -19.45 10.95
N PHE A 101 -19.86 -18.65 11.67
CA PHE A 101 -20.08 -18.40 13.10
C PHE A 101 -21.40 -17.67 13.33
N VAL A 102 -21.64 -16.54 12.66
CA VAL A 102 -22.86 -15.74 12.80
C VAL A 102 -24.11 -16.51 12.40
N ALA A 103 -24.02 -17.27 11.31
CA ALA A 103 -25.11 -18.08 10.78
C ALA A 103 -25.60 -19.15 11.78
N ARG A 104 -24.72 -19.59 12.69
CA ARG A 104 -24.98 -20.64 13.68
C ARG A 104 -25.04 -20.14 15.14
N TYR A 105 -24.76 -18.87 15.39
CA TYR A 105 -24.76 -18.31 16.74
C TYR A 105 -26.16 -17.82 17.12
N PRO A 106 -26.69 -18.10 18.32
CA PRO A 106 -26.09 -18.92 19.40
C PRO A 106 -26.26 -20.42 19.15
N GLU A 107 -27.38 -20.81 18.55
CA GLU A 107 -27.69 -22.19 18.15
C GLU A 107 -27.91 -22.28 16.65
N ASN A 108 -27.69 -23.47 16.09
CA ASN A 108 -27.78 -23.72 14.66
C ASN A 108 -29.23 -24.00 14.25
N ASP A 109 -30.04 -22.94 14.21
CA ASP A 109 -31.48 -23.01 13.90
C ASP A 109 -31.77 -23.55 12.48
N PHE A 110 -30.82 -23.36 11.54
CA PHE A 110 -30.98 -23.68 10.12
C PHE A 110 -29.85 -24.58 9.59
N PRO A 111 -29.76 -25.85 10.04
CA PRO A 111 -28.60 -26.70 9.76
C PRO A 111 -28.43 -27.04 8.28
N LYS A 112 -29.53 -27.23 7.54
CA LYS A 112 -29.49 -27.52 6.09
C LYS A 112 -28.97 -26.32 5.30
N PHE A 113 -29.53 -25.13 5.55
CA PHE A 113 -29.11 -23.89 4.89
C PHE A 113 -27.63 -23.58 5.17
N ASN A 114 -27.21 -23.66 6.44
CA ASN A 114 -25.84 -23.40 6.84
C ASN A 114 -24.85 -24.42 6.24
N ARG A 115 -25.25 -25.68 6.07
CA ARG A 115 -24.43 -26.70 5.40
C ARG A 115 -24.31 -26.43 3.90
N ILE A 116 -25.43 -26.14 3.21
CA ILE A 116 -25.45 -25.89 1.76
C ILE A 116 -24.62 -24.64 1.43
N THR A 117 -24.88 -23.53 2.13
CA THR A 117 -24.11 -22.28 1.92
C THR A 117 -22.62 -22.48 2.12
N MET A 118 -22.24 -23.22 3.15
CA MET A 118 -20.83 -23.56 3.40
C MET A 118 -20.20 -24.37 2.26
N ILE A 119 -20.89 -25.39 1.75
CA ILE A 119 -20.39 -26.23 0.65
C ILE A 119 -20.22 -25.40 -0.62
N VAL A 120 -21.24 -24.63 -1.00
CA VAL A 120 -21.21 -23.80 -2.21
C VAL A 120 -20.07 -22.79 -2.15
N LEU A 121 -19.91 -22.09 -1.03
CA LEU A 121 -18.83 -21.12 -0.87
C LEU A 121 -17.45 -21.78 -0.74
N TRP A 122 -17.32 -23.03 -0.29
CA TRP A 122 -16.04 -23.73 -0.39
C TRP A 122 -15.69 -24.08 -1.83
N ILE A 123 -16.65 -24.53 -2.63
CA ILE A 123 -16.46 -24.84 -4.05
C ILE A 123 -15.98 -23.59 -4.79
N VAL A 124 -16.67 -22.45 -4.61
CA VAL A 124 -16.27 -21.18 -5.22
C VAL A 124 -14.88 -20.74 -4.76
N ALA A 125 -14.53 -20.93 -3.48
CA ALA A 125 -13.22 -20.58 -2.97
C ALA A 125 -12.11 -21.40 -3.65
N VAL A 126 -12.27 -22.73 -3.74
CA VAL A 126 -11.29 -23.63 -4.38
C VAL A 126 -11.09 -23.28 -5.85
N PHE A 127 -12.18 -23.06 -6.61
CA PHE A 127 -12.08 -22.65 -8.01
C PHE A 127 -11.40 -21.29 -8.17
N SER A 128 -11.72 -20.32 -7.32
CA SER A 128 -11.12 -18.97 -7.36
C SER A 128 -9.62 -19.02 -7.09
N VAL A 129 -9.19 -19.82 -6.11
CA VAL A 129 -7.77 -20.02 -5.79
C VAL A 129 -7.05 -20.73 -6.93
N GLY A 130 -7.65 -21.79 -7.49
CA GLY A 130 -7.10 -22.49 -8.65
C GLY A 130 -6.92 -21.57 -9.86
N TYR A 131 -7.93 -20.76 -10.16
CA TYR A 131 -7.88 -19.76 -11.23
C TYR A 131 -6.78 -18.72 -11.00
N PHE A 132 -6.63 -18.21 -9.77
CA PHE A 132 -5.59 -17.24 -9.44
C PHE A 132 -4.18 -17.83 -9.58
N CYS A 133 -3.94 -19.01 -8.99
CA CYS A 133 -2.63 -19.67 -9.08
C CYS A 133 -2.26 -20.02 -10.52
N TYR A 134 -3.21 -20.53 -11.31
CA TYR A 134 -3.00 -20.80 -12.73
C TYR A 134 -2.64 -19.54 -13.51
N SER A 135 -3.38 -18.45 -13.30
CA SER A 135 -3.19 -17.21 -14.07
C SER A 135 -1.95 -16.41 -13.64
N THR A 136 -1.41 -16.67 -12.43
CA THR A 136 -0.23 -15.98 -11.89
C THR A 136 1.05 -16.80 -11.98
N TRP A 137 0.98 -18.04 -12.46
CA TRP A 137 2.12 -18.96 -12.51
C TRP A 137 3.32 -18.40 -13.29
N ASP A 138 3.06 -17.78 -14.45
CA ASP A 138 4.08 -17.15 -15.31
C ASP A 138 3.96 -15.62 -15.35
N ALA A 139 3.29 -15.01 -14.36
CA ALA A 139 3.13 -13.56 -14.32
C ALA A 139 4.44 -12.86 -13.98
N SER A 140 4.71 -11.72 -14.64
CA SER A 140 5.81 -10.83 -14.23
C SER A 140 5.54 -10.26 -12.83
N VAL A 141 6.58 -9.78 -12.16
CA VAL A 141 6.48 -9.20 -10.81
C VAL A 141 6.77 -7.70 -10.83
N LYS A 142 6.11 -6.96 -9.95
CA LYS A 142 6.29 -5.51 -9.76
C LYS A 142 6.62 -5.24 -8.29
N TYR A 143 7.56 -4.33 -8.07
CA TYR A 143 7.86 -3.85 -6.72
C TYR A 143 7.02 -2.63 -6.38
N HIS A 144 6.33 -2.66 -5.24
CA HIS A 144 5.54 -1.54 -4.74
C HIS A 144 6.34 -0.73 -3.72
N PHE A 145 6.90 0.41 -4.14
CA PHE A 145 7.70 1.28 -3.27
C PHE A 145 6.96 1.77 -2.04
N THR A 146 5.69 2.15 -2.14
CA THR A 146 4.90 2.67 -1.02
C THR A 146 4.66 1.62 0.08
N ALA A 147 4.56 0.34 -0.30
CA ALA A 147 4.23 -0.77 0.61
C ALA A 147 5.38 -1.77 0.82
N HIS A 148 6.55 -1.48 0.23
CA HIS A 148 7.82 -2.16 0.45
C HIS A 148 7.82 -3.69 0.20
N HIS A 149 7.03 -4.17 -0.76
CA HIS A 149 6.95 -5.59 -1.11
C HIS A 149 6.79 -5.83 -2.62
N TRP A 150 7.07 -7.06 -3.03
CA TRP A 150 6.86 -7.57 -4.39
C TRP A 150 5.46 -8.15 -4.54
N ASP A 151 4.82 -7.91 -5.69
CA ASP A 151 3.52 -8.47 -6.06
C ASP A 151 3.54 -8.94 -7.53
N PHE A 152 2.58 -9.79 -7.90
CA PHE A 152 2.38 -10.18 -9.28
C PHE A 152 1.81 -9.01 -10.08
N ASN A 153 2.35 -8.77 -11.26
CA ASN A 153 1.83 -7.85 -12.26
C ASN A 153 0.66 -8.51 -13.01
N ALA A 154 -0.41 -8.84 -12.29
CA ALA A 154 -1.58 -9.55 -12.79
C ALA A 154 -2.88 -8.84 -12.33
N GLU A 155 -3.05 -7.59 -12.77
CA GLU A 155 -4.10 -6.71 -12.24
C GLU A 155 -5.51 -7.18 -12.63
N ASN A 156 -5.71 -7.69 -13.85
CA ASN A 156 -7.02 -8.20 -14.30
C ASN A 156 -7.51 -9.34 -13.40
N VAL A 157 -6.65 -10.33 -13.16
CA VAL A 157 -6.97 -11.49 -12.29
C VAL A 157 -7.16 -11.02 -10.85
N SER A 158 -6.30 -10.12 -10.37
CA SER A 158 -6.42 -9.56 -9.02
C SER A 158 -7.72 -8.79 -8.81
N ARG A 159 -8.19 -8.06 -9.83
CA ARG A 159 -9.49 -7.36 -9.82
C ARG A 159 -10.66 -8.35 -9.76
N THR A 160 -10.63 -9.42 -10.56
CA THR A 160 -11.65 -10.48 -10.50
C THR A 160 -11.72 -11.10 -9.10
N ILE A 161 -10.56 -11.44 -8.51
CA ILE A 161 -10.50 -11.98 -7.14
C ILE A 161 -11.01 -10.96 -6.12
N ALA A 162 -10.70 -9.67 -6.26
CA ALA A 162 -11.21 -8.63 -5.37
C ALA A 162 -12.74 -8.55 -5.39
N ILE A 163 -13.37 -8.67 -6.56
CA ILE A 163 -14.84 -8.73 -6.70
C ILE A 163 -15.41 -9.96 -5.99
N ILE A 164 -14.78 -11.13 -6.16
CA ILE A 164 -15.21 -12.37 -5.47
C ILE A 164 -15.10 -12.21 -3.95
N ILE A 165 -14.00 -11.65 -3.45
CA ILE A 165 -13.83 -11.35 -2.01
C ILE A 165 -14.93 -10.40 -1.52
N PHE A 166 -15.24 -9.36 -2.30
CA PHE A 166 -16.33 -8.43 -1.97
C PHE A 166 -17.68 -9.15 -1.87
N SER A 167 -17.99 -10.07 -2.79
CA SER A 167 -19.20 -10.89 -2.70
C SER A 167 -19.22 -11.76 -1.44
N TYR A 168 -18.08 -12.34 -1.03
CA TYR A 168 -17.99 -13.12 0.21
C TYR A 168 -18.27 -12.27 1.43
N VAL A 169 -17.68 -11.08 1.50
CA VAL A 169 -17.94 -10.11 2.57
C VAL A 169 -19.41 -9.72 2.59
N PHE A 170 -19.99 -9.36 1.46
CA PHE A 170 -21.40 -8.99 1.38
C PHE A 170 -22.30 -10.12 1.89
N ILE A 171 -22.07 -11.36 1.47
CA ILE A 171 -22.88 -12.50 1.91
C ILE A 171 -22.67 -12.78 3.41
N ASN A 172 -21.42 -12.91 3.86
CA ASN A 172 -21.09 -13.41 5.20
C ASN A 172 -21.15 -12.35 6.30
N PHE A 173 -20.80 -11.10 5.98
CA PHE A 173 -20.71 -10.01 6.94
C PHE A 173 -21.87 -9.01 6.83
N LEU A 174 -22.74 -9.10 5.82
CA LEU A 174 -23.91 -8.24 5.72
C LEU A 174 -25.22 -9.03 5.59
N ALA A 175 -25.38 -9.82 4.53
CA ALA A 175 -26.65 -10.49 4.23
C ALA A 175 -27.05 -11.53 5.30
N ILE A 176 -26.13 -12.44 5.67
CA ILE A 176 -26.37 -13.45 6.70
C ILE A 176 -26.66 -12.81 8.08
N PRO A 177 -25.85 -11.86 8.59
CA PRO A 177 -26.15 -11.20 9.85
C PRO A 177 -27.49 -10.44 9.85
N ILE A 178 -27.82 -9.70 8.79
CA ILE A 178 -29.11 -9.00 8.67
C ILE A 178 -30.27 -9.99 8.74
N TRP A 179 -30.18 -11.08 7.97
CA TRP A 179 -31.18 -12.15 8.02
C TRP A 179 -31.32 -12.75 9.43
N ARG A 180 -30.21 -13.00 10.13
CA ARG A 180 -30.23 -13.47 11.53
C ARG A 180 -30.89 -12.47 12.47
N ILE A 181 -30.63 -11.16 12.31
CA ILE A 181 -31.22 -10.10 13.15
C ILE A 181 -32.75 -10.02 12.96
N ILE A 182 -33.24 -10.20 11.74
CA ILE A 182 -34.68 -10.19 11.43
C ILE A 182 -35.38 -11.40 12.07
N TYR A 183 -34.74 -12.57 12.04
CA TYR A 183 -35.32 -13.80 12.58
C TYR A 183 -35.25 -13.89 14.11
N LEU A 184 -34.12 -13.49 14.71
CA LEU A 184 -33.90 -13.60 16.14
C LEU A 184 -34.67 -12.52 16.92
N LYS A 185 -35.23 -12.91 18.06
CA LYS A 185 -35.96 -12.01 18.97
C LYS A 185 -35.15 -11.76 20.25
N GLY A 186 -35.52 -10.72 20.99
CA GLY A 186 -34.95 -10.41 22.31
C GLY A 186 -33.50 -9.88 22.25
N LYS A 187 -32.72 -10.17 23.31
CA LYS A 187 -31.35 -9.64 23.48
C LYS A 187 -30.36 -10.18 22.44
N THR A 188 -30.57 -11.40 21.93
CA THR A 188 -29.67 -12.07 20.98
C THR A 188 -29.52 -11.30 19.67
N ARG A 189 -30.57 -10.62 19.19
CA ARG A 189 -30.51 -9.81 17.96
C ARG A 189 -29.49 -8.67 18.08
N TRP A 190 -29.39 -8.06 19.27
CA TRP A 190 -28.46 -6.96 19.53
C TRP A 190 -27.02 -7.45 19.64
N ILE A 191 -26.82 -8.68 20.11
CA ILE A 191 -25.51 -9.34 20.11
C ILE A 191 -25.04 -9.60 18.66
N ILE A 192 -25.92 -10.15 17.81
CA ILE A 192 -25.61 -10.33 16.38
C ILE A 192 -25.35 -8.99 15.69
N PHE A 193 -26.12 -7.96 16.01
CA PHE A 193 -25.89 -6.60 15.49
C PHE A 193 -24.51 -6.05 15.89
N ALA A 194 -24.08 -6.27 17.14
CA ALA A 194 -22.75 -5.85 17.58
C ALA A 194 -21.63 -6.62 16.84
N PHE A 195 -21.79 -7.92 16.60
CA PHE A 195 -20.88 -8.70 15.77
C PHE A 195 -20.86 -8.21 14.32
N LEU A 196 -22.02 -7.94 13.72
CA LEU A 196 -22.16 -7.33 12.40
C LEU A 196 -21.32 -6.04 12.31
N MET A 197 -21.48 -5.10 13.25
CA MET A 197 -20.69 -3.87 13.24
C MET A 197 -19.19 -4.12 13.31
N SER A 198 -18.76 -5.09 14.12
CA SER A 198 -17.36 -5.49 14.19
C SER A 198 -16.83 -6.05 12.87
N PHE A 199 -17.61 -6.88 12.16
CA PHE A 199 -17.22 -7.42 10.85
C PHE A 199 -17.27 -6.37 9.73
N LEU A 200 -18.12 -5.34 9.83
CA LEU A 200 -18.09 -4.21 8.90
C LEU A 200 -16.79 -3.43 9.06
N VAL A 201 -16.40 -3.12 10.30
CA VAL A 201 -15.14 -2.41 10.61
C VAL A 201 -13.92 -3.24 10.20
N GLY A 202 -13.85 -4.51 10.62
CA GLY A 202 -12.69 -5.37 10.41
C GLY A 202 -12.63 -6.09 9.07
N GLY A 203 -13.75 -6.22 8.36
CA GLY A 203 -13.84 -7.00 7.12
C GLY A 203 -14.18 -6.14 5.91
N THR A 204 -15.24 -5.34 6.02
CA THR A 204 -15.75 -4.59 4.85
C THR A 204 -14.86 -3.40 4.51
N VAL A 205 -14.50 -2.57 5.48
CA VAL A 205 -13.63 -1.40 5.23
C VAL A 205 -12.28 -1.83 4.62
N PRO A 206 -11.58 -2.87 5.13
CA PRO A 206 -10.35 -3.35 4.50
C PRO A 206 -10.52 -3.89 3.09
N VAL A 207 -11.62 -4.58 2.78
CA VAL A 207 -11.85 -5.10 1.42
C VAL A 207 -12.13 -3.97 0.43
N VAL A 208 -12.87 -2.95 0.85
CA VAL A 208 -13.06 -1.73 0.03
C VAL A 208 -11.73 -1.00 -0.15
N ALA A 209 -10.93 -0.83 0.91
CA ALA A 209 -9.61 -0.23 0.81
C ALA A 209 -8.68 -1.03 -0.11
N ASN A 210 -8.72 -2.37 -0.10
CA ASN A 210 -7.97 -3.20 -1.04
C ASN A 210 -8.37 -2.93 -2.49
N LEU A 211 -9.68 -2.88 -2.76
CA LEU A 211 -10.20 -2.61 -4.10
C LEU A 211 -9.77 -1.22 -4.58
N LEU A 212 -9.96 -0.19 -3.76
CA LEU A 212 -9.54 1.19 -4.07
C LEU A 212 -8.02 1.27 -4.29
N SER A 213 -7.24 0.54 -3.52
CA SER A 213 -5.79 0.50 -3.68
C SER A 213 -5.37 -0.20 -4.97
N ARG A 214 -6.08 -1.26 -5.37
CA ARG A 214 -5.86 -1.99 -6.64
C ARG A 214 -6.18 -1.10 -7.83
N ASP A 215 -7.30 -0.38 -7.75
CA ASP A 215 -7.71 0.60 -8.74
C ASP A 215 -6.91 1.91 -8.68
N GLY A 216 -5.86 2.01 -7.85
CA GLY A 216 -4.95 3.17 -7.80
C GLY A 216 -5.49 4.44 -7.11
N TYR A 217 -6.67 4.38 -6.48
CA TYR A 217 -7.28 5.50 -5.76
C TYR A 217 -6.60 5.83 -4.44
N ILE A 218 -6.06 4.82 -3.74
CA ILE A 218 -5.32 5.00 -2.49
C ILE A 218 -3.98 4.28 -2.58
N GLU A 219 -2.98 4.81 -1.88
CA GLU A 219 -1.69 4.17 -1.79
C GLU A 219 -1.76 2.79 -1.13
N ARG A 220 -0.87 1.89 -1.55
CA ARG A 220 -0.74 0.55 -0.96
C ARG A 220 -0.32 0.61 0.53
N SER A 221 0.42 1.65 0.92
CA SER A 221 0.83 1.96 2.30
C SER A 221 -0.36 2.17 3.21
N ILE A 222 -1.30 3.02 2.78
CA ILE A 222 -2.54 3.36 3.48
C ILE A 222 -3.36 2.09 3.67
N TYR A 223 -3.54 1.30 2.61
CA TYR A 223 -4.26 0.03 2.68
C TYR A 223 -3.69 -0.93 3.74
N LEU A 224 -2.38 -1.22 3.69
CA LEU A 224 -1.75 -2.14 4.64
C LEU A 224 -1.85 -1.62 6.07
N THR A 225 -1.62 -0.32 6.28
CA THR A 225 -1.71 0.31 7.60
C THR A 225 -3.13 0.24 8.15
N SER A 226 -4.14 0.54 7.32
CA SER A 226 -5.56 0.43 7.68
C SER A 226 -5.95 -1.00 8.01
N ILE A 227 -5.47 -2.02 7.27
CA ILE A 227 -5.72 -3.42 7.61
C ILE A 227 -5.28 -3.73 9.04
N VAL A 228 -4.03 -3.39 9.37
CA VAL A 228 -3.46 -3.76 10.67
C VAL A 228 -4.31 -3.13 11.79
N LEU A 229 -4.62 -1.84 11.69
CA LEU A 229 -5.40 -1.13 12.70
C LEU A 229 -6.85 -1.65 12.81
N LEU A 230 -7.54 -1.83 11.67
CA LEU A 230 -8.93 -2.26 11.64
C LEU A 230 -9.08 -3.72 12.09
N PHE A 231 -8.13 -4.59 11.73
CA PHE A 231 -8.13 -5.98 12.20
C PHE A 231 -7.91 -6.03 13.70
N MET A 232 -6.94 -5.28 14.24
CA MET A 232 -6.71 -5.20 15.68
C MET A 232 -7.96 -4.73 16.43
N ALA A 233 -8.59 -3.64 15.98
CA ALA A 233 -9.81 -3.12 16.57
C ALA A 233 -10.98 -4.11 16.48
N ALA A 234 -11.20 -4.75 15.32
CA ALA A 234 -12.28 -5.71 15.15
C ALA A 234 -12.08 -6.96 16.01
N PHE A 235 -10.87 -7.50 16.04
CA PHE A 235 -10.53 -8.63 16.89
C PHE A 235 -10.74 -8.34 18.37
N PHE A 236 -10.37 -7.15 18.83
CA PHE A 236 -10.65 -6.69 20.19
C PHE A 236 -12.15 -6.70 20.50
N ILE A 237 -12.95 -6.10 19.60
CA ILE A 237 -14.41 -6.03 19.76
C ILE A 237 -15.03 -7.42 19.75
N ILE A 238 -14.65 -8.30 18.80
CA ILE A 238 -15.13 -9.68 18.72
C ILE A 238 -14.83 -10.43 20.02
N LEU A 239 -13.60 -10.30 20.53
CA LEU A 239 -13.19 -10.96 21.76
C LEU A 239 -14.01 -10.47 22.96
N ILE A 240 -14.17 -9.16 23.13
CA ILE A 240 -15.00 -8.59 24.21
C ILE A 240 -16.45 -9.03 24.11
N LEU A 241 -17.05 -8.95 22.92
CA LEU A 241 -18.43 -9.36 22.69
C LEU A 241 -18.61 -10.85 23.01
N TYR A 242 -17.68 -11.68 22.55
CA TYR A 242 -17.72 -13.11 22.83
C TYR A 242 -17.62 -13.40 24.32
N LEU A 243 -16.64 -12.82 25.02
CA LEU A 243 -16.42 -13.10 26.44
C LEU A 243 -17.57 -12.59 27.34
N ASN A 244 -18.30 -11.56 26.91
CA ASN A 244 -19.40 -10.98 27.68
C ASN A 244 -20.76 -11.63 27.38
N PHE A 245 -20.97 -12.10 26.14
CA PHE A 245 -22.28 -12.57 25.69
C PHE A 245 -22.32 -14.04 25.25
N SER A 246 -21.20 -14.76 25.27
CA SER A 246 -21.16 -16.18 24.90
C SER A 246 -22.02 -17.02 25.84
N VAL A 247 -22.67 -18.02 25.23
CA VAL A 247 -23.41 -19.08 25.92
C VAL A 247 -22.45 -20.02 26.67
N GLU A 248 -21.18 -20.07 26.27
CA GLU A 248 -20.16 -20.93 26.86
C GLU A 248 -19.54 -20.31 28.11
N LYS A 249 -19.36 -21.14 29.15
CA LYS A 249 -18.65 -20.74 30.35
C LYS A 249 -17.17 -20.54 30.03
N THR A 250 -16.74 -19.29 29.94
CA THR A 250 -15.33 -18.91 29.86
C THR A 250 -14.80 -18.58 31.25
N SER A 251 -13.57 -18.98 31.56
CA SER A 251 -12.97 -18.67 32.86
C SER A 251 -12.72 -17.16 32.99
N PHE A 252 -12.90 -16.62 34.19
CA PHE A 252 -12.61 -15.21 34.48
C PHE A 252 -11.17 -14.82 34.09
N MET A 253 -10.23 -15.74 34.31
CA MET A 253 -8.83 -15.61 33.91
C MET A 253 -8.65 -15.44 32.40
N LEU A 254 -9.33 -16.23 31.57
CA LEU A 254 -9.27 -16.11 30.11
C LEU A 254 -9.78 -14.73 29.65
N LYS A 255 -10.77 -14.16 30.35
CA LYS A 255 -11.33 -12.84 30.02
C LYS A 255 -10.31 -11.72 30.26
N ILE A 256 -9.73 -11.65 31.46
CA ILE A 256 -8.73 -10.63 31.80
C ILE A 256 -7.54 -10.73 30.85
N VAL A 257 -7.02 -11.93 30.64
CA VAL A 257 -5.81 -12.13 29.83
C VAL A 257 -6.08 -11.77 28.37
N GLY A 258 -7.20 -12.20 27.81
CA GLY A 258 -7.59 -11.84 26.44
C GLY A 258 -7.68 -10.33 26.24
N ILE A 259 -8.33 -9.62 27.15
CA ILE A 259 -8.51 -8.16 27.08
C ILE A 259 -7.16 -7.44 27.22
N THR A 260 -6.38 -7.79 28.24
CA THR A 260 -5.05 -7.19 28.48
C THR A 260 -4.13 -7.42 27.28
N PHE A 261 -4.15 -8.63 26.72
CA PHE A 261 -3.31 -9.00 25.59
C PHE A 261 -3.58 -8.09 24.38
N VAL A 262 -4.83 -8.02 23.92
CA VAL A 262 -5.17 -7.23 22.74
C VAL A 262 -4.98 -5.73 22.98
N THR A 263 -5.20 -5.25 24.21
CA THR A 263 -4.94 -3.85 24.59
C THR A 263 -3.46 -3.50 24.43
N VAL A 264 -2.57 -4.33 24.99
CA VAL A 264 -1.10 -4.10 24.91
C VAL A 264 -0.63 -4.12 23.46
N LEU A 265 -1.09 -5.08 22.66
CA LEU A 265 -0.74 -5.15 21.24
C LEU A 265 -1.21 -3.92 20.45
N THR A 266 -2.41 -3.39 20.78
CA THR A 266 -2.95 -2.19 20.13
C THR A 266 -2.13 -0.95 20.48
N ILE A 267 -1.76 -0.77 21.74
CA ILE A 267 -0.88 0.33 22.18
C ILE A 267 0.46 0.26 21.44
N MET A 268 1.03 -0.93 21.36
CA MET A 268 2.31 -1.13 20.70
C MET A 268 2.25 -0.83 19.19
N GLN A 269 1.13 -1.13 18.51
CA GLN A 269 0.93 -0.75 17.10
C GLN A 269 0.99 0.76 16.89
N VAL A 270 0.36 1.54 17.78
CA VAL A 270 0.37 3.01 17.70
C VAL A 270 1.77 3.56 17.92
N LEU A 271 2.48 3.08 18.95
CA LEU A 271 3.85 3.52 19.23
C LEU A 271 4.81 3.21 18.08
N VAL A 272 4.67 2.03 17.47
CA VAL A 272 5.51 1.62 16.34
C VAL A 272 5.19 2.41 15.07
N TYR A 273 3.93 2.77 14.84
CA TYR A 273 3.56 3.68 13.75
C TYR A 273 4.28 5.03 13.89
N ILE A 274 4.20 5.65 15.07
CA ILE A 274 4.86 6.95 15.34
C ILE A 274 6.39 6.81 15.16
N SER A 275 7.00 5.82 15.80
CA SER A 275 8.45 5.60 15.73
C SER A 275 8.97 5.35 14.31
N ASN A 276 8.19 4.72 13.43
CA ASN A 276 8.61 4.54 12.04
C ASN A 276 8.44 5.81 11.20
N GLN A 277 7.43 6.64 11.46
CA GLN A 277 7.31 7.94 10.80
C GLN A 277 8.49 8.87 11.16
N ASP A 278 8.91 8.86 12.42
CA ASP A 278 10.12 9.57 12.83
C ASP A 278 11.35 9.04 12.08
N LYS A 279 11.42 7.71 11.90
CA LYS A 279 12.55 7.08 11.21
C LYS A 279 12.61 7.37 9.71
N GLU A 280 11.46 7.45 9.05
CA GLU A 280 11.35 7.91 7.65
C GLU A 280 11.87 9.35 7.51
N SER A 281 11.45 10.24 8.42
CA SER A 281 11.89 11.64 8.45
C SER A 281 13.41 11.76 8.71
N GLU A 282 13.95 10.98 9.64
CA GLU A 282 15.40 10.91 9.87
C GLU A 282 16.18 10.49 8.62
N TYR A 283 15.66 9.51 7.86
CA TYR A 283 16.29 9.09 6.62
C TYR A 283 16.31 10.21 5.58
N ASP A 284 15.18 10.92 5.42
CA ASP A 284 15.09 12.04 4.48
C ASP A 284 16.06 13.15 4.83
N ILE A 285 16.07 13.60 6.09
CA ILE A 285 16.97 14.65 6.56
C ILE A 285 18.43 14.26 6.35
N LEU A 286 18.81 13.03 6.71
CA LEU A 286 20.18 12.55 6.55
C LEU A 286 20.59 12.48 5.07
N SER A 287 19.70 11.99 4.22
CA SER A 287 19.94 11.88 2.77
C SER A 287 20.06 13.25 2.11
N GLN A 288 19.25 14.23 2.55
CA GLN A 288 19.36 15.61 2.11
C GLN A 288 20.70 16.22 2.53
N ILE A 289 21.14 16.06 3.78
CA ILE A 289 22.46 16.53 4.25
C ILE A 289 23.59 15.89 3.42
N TYR A 290 23.50 14.60 3.11
CA TYR A 290 24.49 13.90 2.30
C TYR A 290 24.52 14.42 0.86
N MET A 291 23.34 14.67 0.27
CA MET A 291 23.23 15.28 -1.05
C MET A 291 23.92 16.65 -1.06
N GLU A 292 23.62 17.52 -0.10
CA GLU A 292 24.21 18.86 -0.04
C GLU A 292 25.73 18.82 0.07
N LYS A 293 26.24 18.00 1.00
CA LYS A 293 27.68 17.84 1.21
C LYS A 293 28.41 17.38 -0.06
N VAL A 294 27.84 16.46 -0.82
CA VAL A 294 28.49 15.98 -2.05
C VAL A 294 28.37 16.98 -3.20
N LEU A 295 27.26 17.71 -3.30
CA LEU A 295 27.12 18.78 -4.29
C LEU A 295 28.05 19.97 -4.01
N GLU A 296 28.51 20.14 -2.77
CA GLU A 296 29.53 21.11 -2.36
C GLU A 296 30.98 20.61 -2.57
N GLY A 297 31.16 19.39 -3.09
CA GLY A 297 32.49 18.80 -3.32
C GLY A 297 33.06 18.04 -2.11
N GLY A 298 32.29 17.90 -1.05
CA GLY A 298 32.63 17.05 0.09
C GLY A 298 32.51 15.56 -0.23
N THR A 299 33.19 14.73 0.55
CA THR A 299 33.07 13.27 0.47
C THR A 299 32.08 12.76 1.51
N VAL A 300 31.19 11.88 1.08
CA VAL A 300 30.26 11.14 1.94
C VAL A 300 30.52 9.65 1.77
N LYS A 301 30.60 8.93 2.88
CA LYS A 301 30.74 7.48 2.86
C LYS A 301 29.36 6.83 2.77
N GLY A 302 29.16 6.00 1.74
CA GLY A 302 28.05 5.06 1.62
C GLY A 302 26.73 5.66 1.13
N GLY A 303 25.96 4.84 0.41
CA GLY A 303 24.56 5.08 0.07
C GLY A 303 24.30 5.75 -1.28
N ILE A 304 25.17 6.65 -1.75
CA ILE A 304 24.99 7.33 -3.05
C ILE A 304 25.32 6.37 -4.19
N ALA A 305 24.35 6.13 -5.05
CA ALA A 305 24.47 5.33 -6.25
C ALA A 305 24.81 6.17 -7.48
N TYR A 306 24.23 7.37 -7.60
CA TYR A 306 24.49 8.27 -8.72
C TYR A 306 24.33 9.73 -8.37
N ILE A 307 24.93 10.58 -9.20
CA ILE A 307 24.74 12.02 -9.19
C ILE A 307 24.53 12.47 -10.62
N LEU A 308 23.48 13.24 -10.84
CA LEU A 308 23.20 13.86 -12.12
C LEU A 308 22.99 15.34 -11.90
N LYS A 309 23.66 16.18 -12.70
CA LYS A 309 23.41 17.63 -12.68
C LYS A 309 23.00 18.10 -14.05
N TRP A 310 22.06 19.03 -14.09
CA TRP A 310 21.59 19.69 -15.28
C TRP A 310 21.89 21.18 -15.19
N ASN A 311 22.64 21.69 -16.16
CA ASN A 311 22.87 23.11 -16.34
C ASN A 311 21.79 23.66 -17.28
N ARG A 312 21.03 24.65 -16.80
CA ARG A 312 19.96 25.27 -17.55
C ARG A 312 20.45 26.09 -18.74
N GLU A 313 21.58 26.78 -18.59
CA GLU A 313 22.08 27.74 -19.59
C GLU A 313 22.49 27.03 -20.88
N ASP A 314 23.27 25.97 -20.75
CA ASP A 314 23.78 25.19 -21.88
C ASP A 314 22.87 23.99 -22.23
N ASN A 315 21.78 23.79 -21.48
CA ASN A 315 20.93 22.62 -21.52
C ASN A 315 21.73 21.30 -21.56
N SER A 316 22.71 21.17 -20.67
CA SER A 316 23.69 20.07 -20.66
C SER A 316 23.66 19.30 -19.34
N PHE A 317 24.01 18.01 -19.41
CA PHE A 317 24.07 17.13 -18.24
C PHE A 317 25.50 16.78 -17.88
N ASP A 318 25.85 16.99 -16.60
CA ASP A 318 27.03 16.40 -15.98
C ASP A 318 26.69 14.97 -15.56
N GLN A 319 27.20 14.00 -16.31
CA GLN A 319 26.95 12.55 -16.13
C GLN A 319 28.17 11.81 -15.56
N GLU A 320 29.17 12.50 -15.00
CA GLU A 320 30.41 11.84 -14.52
C GLU A 320 30.14 10.68 -13.54
N LYS A 321 29.09 10.81 -12.72
CA LYS A 321 28.65 9.80 -11.76
C LYS A 321 27.28 9.20 -12.12
N PHE A 322 26.98 9.10 -13.41
CA PHE A 322 25.73 8.57 -13.93
C PHE A 322 25.96 7.64 -15.13
N ASP A 323 25.54 6.38 -15.02
CA ASP A 323 25.53 5.42 -16.12
C ASP A 323 24.09 5.13 -16.57
N SER A 324 23.74 5.54 -17.80
CA SER A 324 22.42 5.31 -18.41
C SER A 324 22.02 3.83 -18.53
N LYS A 325 22.97 2.89 -18.48
CA LYS A 325 22.68 1.44 -18.48
C LYS A 325 22.23 0.93 -17.12
N LEU A 326 22.76 1.50 -16.04
CA LEU A 326 22.50 1.07 -14.67
C LEU A 326 21.45 1.94 -13.97
N HIS A 327 21.38 3.22 -14.31
CA HIS A 327 20.60 4.22 -13.60
C HIS A 327 19.26 4.54 -14.30
N PRO A 328 18.36 5.25 -13.61
CA PRO A 328 17.00 5.51 -14.10
C PRO A 328 16.96 6.28 -15.43
N ASN A 329 15.79 6.34 -16.07
CA ASN A 329 15.62 7.02 -17.36
C ASN A 329 15.96 8.53 -17.24
N LEU A 330 16.92 8.99 -18.03
CA LEU A 330 17.38 10.38 -18.06
C LEU A 330 16.27 11.35 -18.49
N GLU A 331 15.46 10.99 -19.48
CA GLU A 331 14.37 11.84 -19.99
C GLU A 331 13.33 12.09 -18.89
N GLN A 332 13.01 11.05 -18.12
CA GLN A 332 12.11 11.16 -16.99
C GLN A 332 12.71 12.10 -15.92
N ILE A 333 13.99 11.92 -15.55
CA ILE A 333 14.65 12.79 -14.57
C ILE A 333 14.68 14.25 -15.05
N GLU A 334 14.94 14.49 -16.33
CA GLU A 334 14.92 15.84 -16.92
C GLU A 334 13.56 16.51 -16.77
N ILE A 335 12.46 15.79 -17.01
CA ILE A 335 11.10 16.31 -16.82
C ILE A 335 10.88 16.69 -15.34
N ASP A 336 11.35 15.88 -14.39
CA ASP A 336 11.23 16.21 -12.97
C ASP A 336 12.08 17.42 -12.59
N PHE A 337 13.28 17.57 -13.15
CA PHE A 337 14.10 18.76 -12.94
C PHE A 337 13.37 20.01 -13.38
N LYS A 338 12.75 19.98 -14.56
CA LYS A 338 11.99 21.12 -15.09
C LYS A 338 10.73 21.38 -14.26
N ASN A 339 10.02 20.34 -13.83
CA ASN A 339 8.84 20.47 -12.95
C ASN A 339 9.21 21.08 -11.59
N THR A 340 10.27 20.59 -10.95
CA THR A 340 10.75 21.10 -9.65
C THR A 340 11.28 22.53 -9.78
N LEU A 341 12.01 22.84 -10.86
CA LEU A 341 12.42 24.21 -11.16
C LEU A 341 11.20 25.15 -11.30
N LEU A 342 10.20 24.76 -12.10
CA LEU A 342 8.97 25.54 -12.27
C LEU A 342 8.23 25.72 -10.94
N TYR A 343 8.25 24.71 -10.06
CA TYR A 343 7.66 24.82 -8.73
C TYR A 343 8.33 25.94 -7.95
N ASP A 344 9.65 25.87 -7.82
CA ASP A 344 10.41 26.88 -7.08
C ASP A 344 10.27 28.27 -7.71
N GLU A 345 10.23 28.39 -9.05
CA GLU A 345 10.00 29.67 -9.73
C GLU A 345 8.62 30.26 -9.42
N ILE A 346 7.54 29.47 -9.57
CA ILE A 346 6.17 29.92 -9.31
C ILE A 346 6.01 30.43 -7.88
N PHE A 347 6.52 29.68 -6.89
CA PHE A 347 6.35 30.04 -5.49
C PHE A 347 7.30 31.15 -5.03
N ASN A 348 8.37 31.42 -5.76
CA ASN A 348 9.26 32.58 -5.53
C ASN A 348 8.84 33.85 -6.30
N LEU A 349 7.85 33.80 -7.19
CA LEU A 349 7.32 35.00 -7.85
C LEU A 349 6.85 36.04 -6.82
N SER A 350 7.09 37.31 -7.14
CA SER A 350 6.57 38.46 -6.39
C SER A 350 5.06 38.39 -6.24
N GLU A 351 4.54 38.80 -5.07
CA GLU A 351 3.09 38.92 -4.88
C GLU A 351 2.50 40.04 -5.74
N LYS A 352 3.27 41.10 -6.01
CA LYS A 352 2.85 42.19 -6.88
C LYS A 352 2.92 41.76 -8.34
N ASP A 353 1.86 42.02 -9.10
CA ASP A 353 1.73 41.67 -10.52
C ASP A 353 1.89 40.16 -10.76
N PHE A 354 1.48 39.36 -9.76
CA PHE A 354 1.66 37.91 -9.74
C PHE A 354 1.04 37.23 -10.96
N ARG A 355 -0.15 37.67 -11.38
CA ARG A 355 -0.88 37.09 -12.52
C ARG A 355 -0.12 37.23 -13.83
N GLU A 356 0.42 38.42 -14.11
CA GLU A 356 1.17 38.68 -15.35
C GLU A 356 2.47 37.88 -15.35
N SER A 357 3.20 37.92 -14.23
CA SER A 357 4.44 37.16 -14.04
C SER A 357 4.23 35.65 -14.20
N LEU A 358 3.16 35.11 -13.62
CA LEU A 358 2.80 33.70 -13.74
C LEU A 358 2.39 33.34 -15.16
N THR A 359 1.63 34.20 -15.85
CA THR A 359 1.21 33.96 -17.24
C THR A 359 2.43 33.86 -18.16
N LYS A 360 3.38 34.79 -18.02
CA LYS A 360 4.65 34.75 -18.75
C LYS A 360 5.45 33.47 -18.47
N LEU A 361 5.57 33.08 -17.20
CA LEU A 361 6.24 31.84 -16.82
C LEU A 361 5.57 30.59 -17.42
N MET A 362 4.23 30.59 -17.51
CA MET A 362 3.48 29.50 -18.14
C MET A 362 3.71 29.43 -19.64
N GLU A 363 3.92 30.55 -20.33
CA GLU A 363 4.27 30.57 -21.76
C GLU A 363 5.60 29.86 -22.02
N GLU A 364 6.59 30.08 -21.16
CA GLU A 364 7.96 29.52 -21.25
C GLU A 364 8.08 28.07 -20.73
N SER A 365 7.04 27.52 -20.09
CA SER A 365 7.06 26.16 -19.54
C SER A 365 7.23 25.07 -20.60
N HIS A 366 7.88 23.96 -20.21
CA HIS A 366 8.17 22.84 -21.12
C HIS A 366 6.92 22.04 -21.52
N ARG A 367 7.04 21.31 -22.63
CA ARG A 367 5.90 20.62 -23.28
C ARG A 367 5.17 19.61 -22.36
N ASN A 368 5.90 18.80 -21.59
CA ASN A 368 5.31 17.83 -20.67
C ASN A 368 4.58 18.48 -19.47
N PHE A 369 4.80 19.77 -19.21
CA PHE A 369 4.05 20.53 -18.21
C PHE A 369 2.66 20.96 -18.70
N GLY A 370 2.28 20.62 -19.94
CA GLY A 370 1.06 21.11 -20.59
C GLY A 370 -0.22 20.93 -19.78
N GLY A 371 -0.37 19.81 -19.07
CA GLY A 371 -1.55 19.58 -18.22
C GLY A 371 -1.64 20.55 -17.05
N TYR A 372 -0.54 20.74 -16.32
CA TYR A 372 -0.45 21.74 -15.25
C TYR A 372 -0.60 23.16 -15.79
N LYS A 373 0.09 23.49 -16.89
CA LYS A 373 -0.02 24.78 -17.59
C LYS A 373 -1.48 25.12 -17.88
N TYR A 374 -2.21 24.21 -18.51
CA TYR A 374 -3.61 24.44 -18.85
C TYR A 374 -4.52 24.52 -17.62
N SER A 375 -4.27 23.73 -16.57
CA SER A 375 -4.97 23.88 -15.29
C SER A 375 -4.74 25.25 -14.65
N ILE A 376 -3.49 25.73 -14.61
CA ILE A 376 -3.13 27.04 -14.05
C ILE A 376 -3.80 28.15 -14.84
N ILE A 377 -3.67 28.15 -16.17
CA ILE A 377 -4.28 29.18 -17.02
C ILE A 377 -5.82 29.14 -16.92
N ASN A 378 -6.43 27.97 -16.83
CA ASN A 378 -7.87 27.86 -16.61
C ASN A 378 -8.30 28.43 -15.25
N PHE A 379 -7.58 28.10 -14.18
CA PHE A 379 -7.84 28.64 -12.85
C PHE A 379 -7.77 30.18 -12.85
N LEU A 380 -6.76 30.75 -13.51
CA LEU A 380 -6.63 32.20 -13.68
C LEU A 380 -7.83 32.81 -14.42
N LYS A 381 -8.35 32.14 -15.45
CA LYS A 381 -9.52 32.61 -16.21
C LYS A 381 -10.81 32.53 -15.42
N GLU A 382 -11.00 31.48 -14.62
CA GLU A 382 -12.20 31.28 -13.80
C GLU A 382 -12.26 32.23 -12.60
N HIS A 383 -11.12 32.80 -12.19
CA HIS A 383 -11.02 33.70 -11.04
C HIS A 383 -10.41 35.05 -11.44
N PRO A 384 -11.08 35.87 -12.28
CA PRO A 384 -10.55 37.17 -12.71
C PRO A 384 -10.41 38.18 -11.56
N ASP A 385 -11.24 38.04 -10.52
CA ASP A 385 -11.32 38.98 -9.40
C ASP A 385 -10.20 38.80 -8.36
N LEU A 386 -9.58 37.60 -8.31
CA LEU A 386 -8.48 37.32 -7.41
C LEU A 386 -7.21 38.03 -7.87
N LYS A 387 -6.58 38.77 -6.95
CA LYS A 387 -5.34 39.53 -7.20
C LYS A 387 -4.24 39.14 -6.24
N ASP A 388 -3.01 39.24 -6.74
CA ASP A 388 -1.75 39.24 -5.98
C ASP A 388 -1.69 38.15 -4.90
N LYS A 389 -1.53 38.53 -3.64
CA LYS A 389 -1.39 37.62 -2.50
C LYS A 389 -2.54 36.61 -2.37
N THR A 390 -3.78 37.07 -2.51
CA THR A 390 -4.96 36.20 -2.40
C THR A 390 -4.98 35.20 -3.55
N LEU A 391 -4.65 35.66 -4.76
CA LEU A 391 -4.53 34.79 -5.93
C LEU A 391 -3.46 33.71 -5.71
N LYS A 392 -2.27 34.08 -5.21
CA LYS A 392 -1.18 33.14 -4.93
C LYS A 392 -1.58 32.10 -3.88
N LEU A 393 -2.29 32.51 -2.83
CA LEU A 393 -2.77 31.61 -1.78
C LEU A 393 -3.80 30.60 -2.30
N GLU A 394 -4.81 31.06 -3.04
CA GLU A 394 -5.85 30.19 -3.59
C GLU A 394 -5.30 29.27 -4.68
N LEU A 395 -4.37 29.77 -5.52
CA LEU A 395 -3.66 28.93 -6.49
C LEU A 395 -2.88 27.80 -5.80
N ASN A 396 -2.22 28.08 -4.67
CA ASN A 396 -1.49 27.05 -3.93
C ASN A 396 -2.42 25.92 -3.44
N LYS A 397 -3.60 26.28 -2.94
CA LYS A 397 -4.62 25.30 -2.53
C LYS A 397 -5.09 24.47 -3.72
N GLU A 398 -5.33 25.13 -4.86
CA GLU A 398 -5.75 24.45 -6.08
C GLU A 398 -4.68 23.49 -6.60
N LEU A 399 -3.41 23.90 -6.63
CA LEU A 399 -2.29 23.07 -7.06
C LEU A 399 -2.09 21.87 -6.13
N SER A 400 -2.28 22.05 -4.82
CA SER A 400 -2.25 20.94 -3.85
C SER A 400 -3.37 19.93 -4.12
N ARG A 401 -4.60 20.40 -4.38
CA ARG A 401 -5.74 19.55 -4.75
C ARG A 401 -5.48 18.82 -6.08
N LEU A 402 -5.01 19.55 -7.08
CA LEU A 402 -4.69 19.01 -8.41
C LEU A 402 -3.59 17.95 -8.31
N GLY A 403 -2.56 18.16 -7.49
CA GLY A 403 -1.49 17.20 -7.24
C GLY A 403 -2.01 15.82 -6.80
N LEU A 404 -3.02 15.79 -5.92
CA LEU A 404 -3.68 14.55 -5.50
C LEU A 404 -4.38 13.84 -6.67
N HIS A 405 -5.14 14.59 -7.49
CA HIS A 405 -5.84 14.02 -8.64
C HIS A 405 -4.89 13.54 -9.73
N VAL A 406 -3.81 14.28 -9.99
CA VAL A 406 -2.75 13.88 -10.92
C VAL A 406 -2.05 12.61 -10.44
N PHE A 407 -1.74 12.51 -9.15
CA PHE A 407 -1.16 11.30 -8.56
C PHE A 407 -2.08 10.07 -8.75
N VAL A 408 -3.36 10.20 -8.41
CA VAL A 408 -4.35 9.11 -8.60
C VAL A 408 -4.47 8.72 -10.08
N THR A 409 -4.51 9.72 -10.97
CA THR A 409 -4.61 9.49 -12.42
C THR A 409 -3.38 8.79 -12.96
N SER A 410 -2.18 9.22 -12.54
CA SER A 410 -0.90 8.62 -12.92
C SER A 410 -0.84 7.14 -12.49
N ASN A 411 -1.20 6.83 -11.25
CA ASN A 411 -1.25 5.45 -10.75
C ASN A 411 -2.24 4.58 -11.54
N LYS A 412 -3.42 5.13 -11.87
CA LYS A 412 -4.42 4.42 -12.67
C LYS A 412 -3.91 4.10 -14.08
N LEU A 413 -3.32 5.09 -14.74
CA LEU A 413 -2.73 4.91 -16.06
C LEU A 413 -1.56 3.92 -16.04
N ASP A 414 -0.70 3.98 -15.01
CA ASP A 414 0.42 3.04 -14.84
C ASP A 414 -0.05 1.59 -14.60
N ASN A 415 -1.23 1.40 -14.00
CA ASN A 415 -1.81 0.07 -13.79
C ASN A 415 -2.49 -0.53 -15.04
N ILE A 416 -2.66 0.24 -16.12
CA ILE A 416 -3.18 -0.29 -17.39
C ILE A 416 -2.06 -1.00 -18.14
N PHE A 417 -2.32 -2.23 -18.57
CA PHE A 417 -1.39 -3.02 -19.40
C PHE A 417 -1.10 -2.32 -20.73
N GLU A 418 0.11 -2.50 -21.26
CA GLU A 418 0.57 -1.81 -22.46
C GLU A 418 -0.32 -2.11 -23.67
N GLU A 419 -0.77 -3.35 -23.81
CA GLU A 419 -1.63 -3.83 -24.90
C GLU A 419 -3.00 -3.13 -24.90
N ASP A 420 -3.53 -2.84 -23.71
CA ASP A 420 -4.82 -2.18 -23.50
C ASP A 420 -4.71 -0.66 -23.34
N PHE A 421 -3.48 -0.12 -23.29
CA PHE A 421 -3.24 1.26 -22.85
C PHE A 421 -3.91 2.29 -23.74
N CYS A 422 -3.85 2.10 -25.06
CA CYS A 422 -4.43 3.06 -25.99
C CYS A 422 -5.94 3.25 -25.77
N THR A 423 -6.69 2.16 -25.63
CA THR A 423 -8.16 2.19 -25.53
C THR A 423 -8.60 2.50 -24.10
N LYS A 424 -8.13 1.74 -23.11
CA LYS A 424 -8.53 1.91 -21.71
C LYS A 424 -7.98 3.22 -21.12
N GLY A 425 -6.77 3.61 -21.50
CA GLY A 425 -6.16 4.86 -21.04
C GLY A 425 -6.92 6.09 -21.54
N LYS A 426 -7.27 6.13 -22.83
CA LYS A 426 -8.06 7.22 -23.41
C LYS A 426 -9.46 7.29 -22.80
N SER A 427 -10.16 6.15 -22.72
CA SER A 427 -11.48 6.06 -22.09
C SER A 427 -11.48 6.50 -20.62
N TYR A 428 -10.41 6.19 -19.87
CA TYR A 428 -10.28 6.66 -18.49
C TYR A 428 -10.14 8.20 -18.43
N LEU A 429 -9.27 8.79 -19.25
CA LEU A 429 -9.08 10.24 -19.28
C LEU A 429 -10.31 11.02 -19.75
N GLU A 430 -11.13 10.45 -20.63
CA GLU A 430 -12.42 11.05 -21.04
C GLU A 430 -13.36 11.24 -19.84
N ASN A 431 -13.32 10.33 -18.87
CA ASN A 431 -14.17 10.34 -17.69
C ASN A 431 -13.56 11.05 -16.47
N ALA A 432 -12.25 11.34 -16.48
CA ALA A 432 -11.53 11.94 -15.36
C ALA A 432 -11.64 13.48 -15.37
N GLN A 433 -12.75 14.01 -14.83
CA GLN A 433 -13.09 15.43 -14.88
C GLN A 433 -12.08 16.33 -14.15
N GLU A 434 -11.52 15.84 -13.04
CA GLU A 434 -10.58 16.58 -12.18
C GLU A 434 -9.24 16.87 -12.88
N VAL A 435 -8.92 16.11 -13.93
CA VAL A 435 -7.71 16.27 -14.75
C VAL A 435 -8.06 16.58 -16.21
N ARG A 436 -9.24 17.17 -16.48
CA ARG A 436 -9.68 17.49 -17.86
C ARG A 436 -8.62 18.25 -18.68
N MET A 437 -7.88 19.14 -18.02
CA MET A 437 -6.86 19.98 -18.67
C MET A 437 -5.63 19.18 -19.12
N PHE A 438 -5.34 18.05 -18.47
CA PHE A 438 -4.31 17.11 -18.93
C PHE A 438 -4.76 16.38 -20.19
N ARG A 439 -6.04 16.00 -20.28
CA ARG A 439 -6.61 15.44 -21.52
C ARG A 439 -6.49 16.44 -22.66
N VAL A 440 -6.89 17.70 -22.45
CA VAL A 440 -6.76 18.77 -23.46
C VAL A 440 -5.30 18.95 -23.91
N ALA A 441 -4.34 18.87 -22.99
CA ALA A 441 -2.90 18.93 -23.33
C ALA A 441 -2.44 17.74 -24.19
N LEU A 442 -3.07 16.58 -24.04
CA LEU A 442 -2.73 15.35 -24.75
C LEU A 442 -3.47 15.19 -26.07
N GLU A 443 -4.67 15.75 -26.23
CA GLU A 443 -5.55 15.55 -27.40
C GLU A 443 -4.87 15.85 -28.74
N SER A 444 -4.01 16.87 -28.79
CA SER A 444 -3.26 17.22 -30.01
C SER A 444 -2.18 16.20 -30.40
N ARG A 445 -1.69 15.42 -29.45
CA ARG A 445 -0.57 14.47 -29.64
C ARG A 445 -1.04 13.04 -29.71
N TRP A 446 -1.98 12.67 -28.85
CA TRP A 446 -2.46 11.31 -28.70
C TRP A 446 -3.80 11.14 -29.40
N ASN A 447 -3.74 10.71 -30.67
CA ASN A 447 -4.93 10.40 -31.45
C ASN A 447 -4.78 9.05 -32.16
N ASP A 448 -5.84 8.23 -32.17
CA ASP A 448 -5.88 6.91 -32.81
C ASP A 448 -4.64 6.03 -32.53
N CYS A 449 -4.21 5.97 -31.27
CA CYS A 449 -3.00 5.25 -30.82
C CYS A 449 -1.68 5.74 -31.42
N LYS A 450 -1.67 6.90 -32.07
CA LYS A 450 -0.48 7.58 -32.60
C LYS A 450 -0.07 8.69 -31.65
N TRP A 451 1.23 8.98 -31.66
CA TRP A 451 1.85 10.08 -30.91
C TRP A 451 2.44 11.08 -31.89
N ASP A 452 1.96 12.33 -31.86
CA ASP A 452 2.28 13.36 -32.86
C ASP A 452 2.04 12.87 -34.31
N GLY A 453 0.97 12.09 -34.51
CA GLY A 453 0.62 11.49 -35.81
C GLY A 453 1.50 10.31 -36.25
N LYS A 454 2.48 9.89 -35.44
CA LYS A 454 3.36 8.75 -35.73
C LYS A 454 2.95 7.50 -34.94
N GLU A 455 3.08 6.34 -35.57
CA GLU A 455 2.95 5.06 -34.87
C GLU A 455 4.19 4.82 -34.01
N ILE A 456 3.96 4.53 -32.73
CA ILE A 456 4.99 4.21 -31.76
C ILE A 456 4.59 2.94 -30.99
N ALA A 457 5.57 2.26 -30.41
CA ALA A 457 5.31 1.11 -29.55
C ALA A 457 4.39 1.51 -28.38
N LEU A 458 3.46 0.62 -27.99
CA LEU A 458 2.49 0.89 -26.93
C LEU A 458 3.14 1.16 -25.58
N SER A 459 4.26 0.49 -25.27
CA SER A 459 5.09 0.77 -24.09
C SER A 459 5.58 2.22 -24.07
N LYS A 460 6.08 2.71 -25.21
CA LYS A 460 6.53 4.09 -25.38
C LYS A 460 5.37 5.07 -25.32
N LEU A 461 4.22 4.75 -25.92
CA LEU A 461 3.02 5.58 -25.81
C LEU A 461 2.59 5.77 -24.36
N LYS A 462 2.58 4.68 -23.58
CA LYS A 462 2.29 4.72 -22.15
C LYS A 462 3.27 5.63 -21.40
N GLU A 463 4.56 5.48 -21.64
CA GLU A 463 5.60 6.33 -21.03
C GLU A 463 5.41 7.82 -21.39
N GLU A 464 5.19 8.13 -22.66
CA GLU A 464 4.99 9.50 -23.17
C GLU A 464 3.75 10.17 -22.57
N VAL A 465 2.66 9.42 -22.37
CA VAL A 465 1.47 9.93 -21.68
C VAL A 465 1.74 10.13 -20.19
N LEU A 466 2.37 9.16 -19.51
CA LEU A 466 2.71 9.26 -18.09
C LEU A 466 3.69 10.40 -17.79
N ASN A 467 4.53 10.77 -18.76
CA ASN A 467 5.43 11.93 -18.67
C ASN A 467 4.68 13.26 -18.44
N TYR A 468 3.41 13.38 -18.85
CA TYR A 468 2.58 14.56 -18.54
C TYR A 468 2.05 14.57 -17.09
N PHE A 469 1.98 13.41 -16.44
CA PHE A 469 1.49 13.25 -15.06
C PHE A 469 2.63 13.11 -14.05
N ARG A 470 3.85 13.50 -14.44
CA ARG A 470 5.01 13.56 -13.56
C ARG A 470 4.78 14.60 -12.45
N PRO A 471 5.21 14.33 -11.22
CA PRO A 471 4.87 15.17 -10.09
C PRO A 471 5.43 16.59 -10.24
N PHE A 472 4.66 17.55 -9.76
CA PHE A 472 5.02 18.96 -9.63
C PHE A 472 5.20 19.28 -8.15
N VAL A 473 6.44 19.15 -7.68
CA VAL A 473 6.79 19.15 -6.24
C VAL A 473 8.07 19.95 -5.99
N PRO A 474 8.24 20.51 -4.78
CA PRO A 474 9.40 21.33 -4.44
C PRO A 474 10.72 20.55 -4.45
N SER A 475 11.82 21.30 -4.43
CA SER A 475 13.15 20.79 -4.11
C SER A 475 13.14 19.99 -2.80
N PHE A 476 14.04 19.01 -2.70
CA PHE A 476 14.19 18.05 -1.60
C PHE A 476 13.06 17.02 -1.43
N THR A 477 12.10 16.97 -2.37
CA THR A 477 11.10 15.90 -2.39
C THR A 477 11.75 14.55 -2.75
N ARG A 478 11.32 13.49 -2.07
CA ARG A 478 11.77 12.10 -2.30
C ARG A 478 11.14 11.54 -3.58
N TYR A 479 11.96 10.96 -4.45
CA TYR A 479 11.53 10.23 -5.64
C TYR A 479 11.91 8.76 -5.55
N TYR A 480 10.98 7.87 -5.89
CA TYR A 480 11.32 6.46 -6.11
C TYR A 480 11.66 6.23 -7.57
N ARG A 481 12.80 5.58 -7.82
CA ARG A 481 13.26 5.28 -9.17
C ARG A 481 13.51 3.78 -9.33
N LYS A 482 13.34 3.30 -10.55
CA LYS A 482 13.70 1.93 -10.92
C LYS A 482 14.43 1.90 -12.26
N LYS A 483 15.27 0.89 -12.45
CA LYS A 483 15.89 0.53 -13.73
C LYS A 483 15.94 -0.98 -13.84
N ASP A 484 15.35 -1.52 -14.90
CA ASP A 484 15.44 -2.94 -15.19
C ASP A 484 16.74 -3.21 -15.96
N VAL A 485 17.61 -4.06 -15.40
CA VAL A 485 18.93 -4.45 -15.92
C VAL A 485 18.97 -5.97 -16.04
N GLY A 486 18.82 -6.46 -17.28
CA GLY A 486 18.67 -7.90 -17.53
C GLY A 486 17.41 -8.44 -16.86
N ASN A 487 17.56 -9.41 -15.96
CA ASN A 487 16.45 -10.01 -15.21
C ASN A 487 16.26 -9.39 -13.80
N HIS A 488 16.98 -8.32 -13.47
CA HIS A 488 16.94 -7.68 -12.15
C HIS A 488 16.46 -6.25 -12.24
N SER A 489 15.68 -5.81 -11.26
CA SER A 489 15.29 -4.39 -11.11
C SER A 489 16.18 -3.74 -10.05
N LEU A 490 16.95 -2.74 -10.47
CA LEU A 490 17.68 -1.85 -9.57
C LEU A 490 16.74 -0.74 -9.10
N HIS A 491 16.74 -0.49 -7.79
CA HIS A 491 15.83 0.44 -7.14
C HIS A 491 16.62 1.55 -6.45
N TYR A 492 16.14 2.78 -6.55
CA TYR A 492 16.79 3.96 -6.00
C TYR A 492 15.80 4.92 -5.33
N ILE A 493 16.33 5.73 -4.41
CA ILE A 493 15.67 6.89 -3.84
C ILE A 493 16.42 8.13 -4.31
N GLY A 494 15.78 8.99 -5.09
CA GLY A 494 16.36 10.25 -5.58
C GLY A 494 15.87 11.43 -4.77
N PHE A 495 16.76 12.40 -4.56
CA PHE A 495 16.39 13.74 -4.08
C PHE A 495 16.86 14.77 -5.09
N ILE A 496 15.97 15.69 -5.46
CA ILE A 496 16.25 16.76 -6.42
C ILE A 496 16.54 18.04 -5.64
N LYS A 497 17.63 18.73 -5.98
CA LYS A 497 17.98 20.05 -5.45
C LYS A 497 18.10 21.05 -6.58
N TYR A 498 17.38 22.16 -6.45
CA TYR A 498 17.64 23.35 -7.27
C TYR A 498 18.57 24.32 -6.56
N ASN A 499 19.61 24.80 -7.24
CA ASN A 499 20.54 25.79 -6.73
C ASN A 499 20.40 27.12 -7.47
N HIS A 500 19.69 28.07 -6.86
CA HIS A 500 19.47 29.41 -7.40
C HIS A 500 20.76 30.16 -7.75
N LYS A 501 21.84 29.98 -6.98
CA LYS A 501 23.11 30.73 -7.20
C LYS A 501 23.87 30.24 -8.42
N LYS A 502 23.76 28.94 -8.74
CA LYS A 502 24.47 28.29 -9.84
C LYS A 502 23.56 28.00 -11.04
N ASN A 503 22.28 28.37 -10.95
CA ASN A 503 21.25 28.12 -11.95
C ASN A 503 21.24 26.66 -12.46
N ASN A 504 21.46 25.70 -11.55
CA ASN A 504 21.55 24.28 -11.88
C ASN A 504 20.62 23.44 -11.00
N VAL A 505 20.12 22.35 -11.56
CA VAL A 505 19.31 21.35 -10.85
C VAL A 505 20.14 20.07 -10.75
N SER A 506 20.08 19.38 -9.63
CA SER A 506 20.82 18.14 -9.42
C SER A 506 19.95 17.07 -8.76
N GLU A 507 20.11 15.82 -9.17
CA GLU A 507 19.60 14.66 -8.43
C GLU A 507 20.76 13.92 -7.80
N VAL A 508 20.61 13.57 -6.52
CA VAL A 508 21.45 12.56 -5.89
C VAL A 508 20.58 11.34 -5.62
N GLY A 509 20.95 10.23 -6.26
CA GLY A 509 20.28 8.95 -6.12
C GLY A 509 20.98 8.07 -5.10
N PHE A 510 20.22 7.51 -4.17
CA PHE A 510 20.65 6.56 -3.17
C PHE A 510 20.16 5.16 -3.51
N SER A 511 20.95 4.13 -3.19
CA SER A 511 20.48 2.75 -3.34
C SER A 511 19.29 2.49 -2.40
N TYR A 512 18.19 1.96 -2.95
CA TYR A 512 17.03 1.61 -2.15
C TYR A 512 17.33 0.49 -1.14
N ARG A 513 18.34 -0.36 -1.41
CA ARG A 513 18.79 -1.36 -0.43
C ARG A 513 19.38 -0.70 0.81
N THR A 514 20.21 0.33 0.64
CA THR A 514 20.80 1.06 1.78
C THR A 514 19.72 1.74 2.62
N TYR A 515 18.66 2.24 2.00
CA TYR A 515 17.47 2.69 2.72
C TYR A 515 16.83 1.57 3.56
N ARG A 516 16.62 0.39 2.96
CA ARG A 516 16.07 -0.77 3.69
C ARG A 516 16.97 -1.22 4.85
N GLU A 517 18.28 -1.16 4.67
CA GLU A 517 19.28 -1.43 5.71
C GLU A 517 19.27 -0.38 6.83
N PHE A 518 18.97 0.89 6.51
CA PHE A 518 18.77 1.95 7.52
C PHE A 518 17.52 1.71 8.38
N MET A 519 16.43 1.25 7.77
CA MET A 519 15.16 0.97 8.48
C MET A 519 15.22 -0.32 9.31
N HIS A 520 15.99 -1.30 8.86
CA HIS A 520 16.03 -2.65 9.42
C HIS A 520 16.31 -2.73 10.94
N PRO A 521 17.33 -2.06 11.51
CA PRO A 521 17.64 -2.15 12.93
C PRO A 521 16.51 -1.66 13.84
N THR A 522 15.78 -0.61 13.43
CA THR A 522 14.65 -0.08 14.19
C THR A 522 13.50 -1.10 14.20
N ALA A 523 13.13 -1.61 13.02
CA ALA A 523 12.09 -2.63 12.89
C ALA A 523 12.45 -3.93 13.63
N LEU A 524 13.71 -4.35 13.59
CA LEU A 524 14.20 -5.52 14.33
C LEU A 524 14.02 -5.35 15.83
N LYS A 525 14.44 -4.20 16.39
CA LYS A 525 14.25 -3.90 17.83
C LYS A 525 12.78 -3.95 18.22
N GLN A 526 11.88 -3.38 17.41
CA GLN A 526 10.44 -3.41 17.65
C GLN A 526 9.88 -4.84 17.63
N ILE A 527 10.31 -5.67 16.67
CA ILE A 527 9.92 -7.09 16.59
C ILE A 527 10.45 -7.89 17.79
N LEU A 528 11.67 -7.63 18.26
CA LEU A 528 12.22 -8.27 19.46
C LEU A 528 11.41 -7.89 20.71
N VAL A 529 11.03 -6.62 20.84
CA VAL A 529 10.15 -6.14 21.93
C VAL A 529 8.79 -6.84 21.87
N LEU A 530 8.18 -6.97 20.68
CA LEU A 530 6.95 -7.76 20.50
C LEU A 530 7.14 -9.20 20.98
N GLY A 531 8.25 -9.84 20.61
CA GLY A 531 8.59 -11.19 21.07
C GLY A 531 8.63 -11.30 22.59
N VAL A 532 9.33 -10.38 23.26
CA VAL A 532 9.39 -10.33 24.74
C VAL A 532 8.00 -10.14 25.34
N VAL A 533 7.20 -9.21 24.81
CA VAL A 533 5.83 -8.96 25.29
C VAL A 533 4.96 -10.20 25.16
N ILE A 534 4.99 -10.90 24.02
CA ILE A 534 4.25 -12.15 23.83
C ILE A 534 4.67 -13.20 24.85
N VAL A 535 5.98 -13.41 25.01
CA VAL A 535 6.54 -14.39 25.97
C VAL A 535 6.09 -14.05 27.38
N VAL A 536 6.22 -12.80 27.81
CA VAL A 536 5.79 -12.35 29.15
C VAL A 536 4.30 -12.61 29.35
N ILE A 537 3.44 -12.28 28.39
CA ILE A 537 2.00 -12.49 28.56
C ILE A 537 1.64 -13.98 28.60
N ILE A 538 2.25 -14.82 27.74
CA ILE A 538 2.02 -16.27 27.74
C ILE A 538 2.53 -16.91 29.05
N PHE A 539 3.73 -16.57 29.52
CA PHE A 539 4.29 -17.12 30.76
C PHE A 539 3.55 -16.64 31.99
N TYR A 540 3.22 -15.35 32.06
CA TYR A 540 2.40 -14.79 33.14
C TYR A 540 1.03 -15.48 33.19
N PHE A 541 0.41 -15.73 32.04
CA PHE A 541 -0.83 -16.48 31.93
C PHE A 541 -0.70 -17.93 32.44
N HIS A 542 0.36 -18.65 32.04
CA HIS A 542 0.59 -20.02 32.48
C HIS A 542 0.80 -20.11 33.99
N PHE A 543 1.55 -19.18 34.57
CA PHE A 543 1.86 -19.18 35.99
C PHE A 543 0.64 -18.82 36.86
N PHE A 544 -0.15 -17.83 36.45
CA PHE A 544 -1.34 -17.43 37.21
C PHE A 544 -2.46 -18.48 37.12
N SER A 545 -2.67 -19.09 35.94
CA SER A 545 -3.68 -20.15 35.77
C SER A 545 -3.37 -21.39 36.63
N ARG A 546 -2.09 -21.79 36.76
CA ARG A 546 -1.69 -22.86 37.69
C ARG A 546 -1.89 -22.50 39.17
N LYS A 547 -1.59 -21.27 39.59
CA LYS A 547 -1.78 -20.86 40.98
C LYS A 547 -3.25 -20.73 41.38
N SER A 548 -4.10 -20.25 40.47
CA SER A 548 -5.54 -20.14 40.73
C SER A 548 -6.24 -21.50 40.84
N CYS A 549 -5.72 -22.56 40.20
CA CYS A 549 -6.22 -23.93 40.42
C CYS A 549 -5.73 -24.55 41.74
N ARG A 550 -4.56 -24.14 42.25
CA ARG A 550 -4.02 -24.63 43.54
C ARG A 550 -4.60 -23.92 44.78
N SER A 551 -5.34 -22.83 44.63
CA SER A 551 -6.01 -22.17 45.76
C SER A 551 -7.49 -22.56 45.91
N VAL A 552 -7.93 -23.60 45.19
CA VAL A 552 -9.31 -24.13 45.22
C VAL A 552 -9.32 -25.63 45.61
N GLU A 553 -8.16 -26.17 45.96
CA GLU A 553 -8.00 -27.38 46.80
C GLU A 553 -7.56 -26.94 48.19
#